data_AF-A0AAV4Y8T2-F1
#
_entry.id   AF-A0AAV4Y8T2-F1
#
_cell.length_a   1.000
_cell.length_b   1.000
_cell.length_c   1.000
_cell.angle_alpha   90.00
_cell.angle_beta   90.00
_cell.angle_gamma   90.00
#
_symmetry.space_group_name_H-M   'P 1'
#
loop_
_entity.id
_entity.type
_entity.pdbx_description
1 polymer ?
#
loop_
_entity_poly.entity_id
_entity_poly.type
_entity_poly.pdbx_seq_one_letter_code
_entity_poly.pdbx_strand_id
1 'polypeptide(L)'
;MGIQCSGVPKAPLTVSLILLVCSLISLFFLAVTIFIFFYFKSLQCSRLRVHRNLVVALIIHSLMLVIISLPIVGGPDIPSYRNLSWLCKTVVSIKMYAALCSINWMFVEGMLLHSRITTNIFQKDAPFKLYYLIGWGTVCPIIIRIPVLISKLLQKNHVVKVSLIKKYS
;
A
#
# COMPACT_ATOMS: atom_id res chain seq x y z
N MET A 1 29.03 7.81 3.12
CA MET A 1 28.30 7.64 4.40
C MET A 1 26.99 6.89 4.11
N GLY A 2 27.05 5.55 4.04
CA GLY A 2 25.91 4.71 3.67
C GLY A 2 25.00 4.48 4.87
N ILE A 3 23.75 4.94 4.80
CA ILE A 3 22.73 4.73 5.82
C ILE A 3 22.29 3.25 5.76
N GLN A 4 22.90 2.38 6.56
CA GLN A 4 22.43 1.00 6.69
C GLN A 4 21.05 0.98 7.36
N CYS A 5 20.12 0.21 6.77
CA CYS A 5 18.80 -0.11 7.34
C CYS A 5 18.90 -1.07 8.55
N SER A 6 19.87 -0.86 9.43
CA SER A 6 20.07 -1.63 10.67
C SER A 6 19.02 -1.30 11.74
N GLY A 7 18.12 -0.35 11.45
CA GLY A 7 17.04 0.09 12.33
C GLY A 7 15.71 -0.65 12.19
N VAL A 8 15.56 -1.53 11.20
CA VAL A 8 14.37 -2.39 11.14
C VAL A 8 14.52 -3.41 12.26
N PRO A 9 13.64 -3.43 13.29
CA PRO A 9 13.72 -4.43 14.35
C PRO A 9 13.76 -5.80 13.67
N LYS A 10 14.72 -6.64 14.08
CA LYS A 10 14.77 -8.03 13.62
C LYS A 10 13.47 -8.68 14.12
N ALA A 11 12.46 -8.72 13.26
CA ALA A 11 11.22 -9.41 13.59
C ALA A 11 11.58 -10.88 13.87
N PRO A 12 10.94 -11.51 14.87
CA PRO A 12 11.16 -12.93 15.12
C PRO A 12 10.89 -13.71 13.84
N LEU A 13 11.70 -14.73 13.59
CA LEU A 13 11.61 -15.56 12.38
C LEU A 13 10.17 -16.04 12.14
N THR A 14 9.46 -16.40 13.22
CA THR A 14 8.04 -16.77 13.24
C THR A 14 7.13 -15.73 12.59
N VAL A 15 7.30 -14.45 12.91
CA VAL A 15 6.47 -13.36 12.37
C VAL A 15 6.72 -13.19 10.87
N SER A 16 7.98 -13.27 10.44
CA SER A 16 8.34 -13.14 9.03
C SER A 16 7.79 -14.30 8.18
N LEU A 17 7.77 -15.51 8.74
CA LEU A 17 7.18 -16.70 8.13
C LEU A 17 5.65 -16.55 7.99
N ILE A 18 4.96 -16.12 9.05
CA ILE A 18 3.51 -15.86 9.00
C ILE A 18 3.20 -14.81 7.93
N LEU A 19 3.94 -13.69 7.92
CA LEU A 19 3.74 -12.64 6.92
C LEU A 19 3.98 -13.13 5.49
N LEU A 20 4.98 -13.99 5.27
CA LEU A 20 5.26 -14.57 3.96
C LEU A 20 4.08 -15.43 3.48
N VAL A 21 3.65 -16.39 4.29
CA VAL A 21 2.56 -17.32 3.93
C VAL A 21 1.24 -16.56 3.73
N CYS A 22 0.89 -15.67 4.65
CA CYS A 22 -0.32 -14.84 4.55
C CYS A 22 -0.29 -13.92 3.31
N SER A 23 0.88 -13.41 2.93
CA SER A 23 1.01 -12.56 1.76
C SER A 23 0.89 -13.36 0.45
N LEU A 24 1.44 -14.57 0.40
CA LEU A 24 1.30 -15.46 -0.77
C LEU A 24 -0.15 -15.89 -0.97
N ILE A 25 -0.84 -16.29 0.10
CA ILE A 25 -2.25 -16.70 -0.02
C ILE A 25 -3.13 -15.51 -0.43
N SER A 26 -2.90 -14.32 0.15
CA SER A 26 -3.60 -13.09 -0.25
C SER A 26 -3.36 -12.76 -1.73
N LEU A 27 -2.12 -12.86 -2.20
CA LEU A 27 -1.75 -12.63 -3.60
C LEU A 27 -2.50 -13.57 -4.54
N PHE A 28 -2.62 -14.86 -4.18
CA PHE A 28 -3.37 -15.85 -4.95
C PHE A 28 -4.85 -15.46 -5.09
N PHE A 29 -5.53 -15.16 -3.98
CA PHE A 29 -6.94 -14.74 -4.01
C PHE A 29 -7.15 -13.44 -4.80
N LEU A 30 -6.23 -12.47 -4.68
CA LEU A 30 -6.27 -11.23 -5.45
C LEU A 30 -6.07 -11.48 -6.95
N ALA A 31 -5.20 -12.42 -7.33
CA ALA A 31 -4.98 -12.81 -8.73
C ALA A 31 -6.22 -13.48 -9.33
N VAL A 32 -6.88 -14.38 -8.60
CA VAL A 32 -8.15 -14.98 -9.02
C VAL A 32 -9.22 -13.90 -9.19
N THR A 33 -9.30 -12.97 -8.24
CA THR A 33 -10.24 -11.85 -8.26
C THR A 33 -10.03 -10.96 -9.49
N ILE A 34 -8.79 -10.56 -9.80
CA ILE A 34 -8.52 -9.72 -10.97
C ILE A 34 -8.83 -10.47 -12.27
N PHE A 35 -8.52 -11.77 -12.34
CA PHE A 35 -8.82 -12.63 -13.48
C PHE A 35 -10.32 -12.69 -13.77
N ILE A 36 -11.15 -12.91 -12.74
CA ILE A 36 -12.61 -12.94 -12.86
C ILE A 36 -13.13 -11.60 -13.41
N PHE A 37 -12.59 -10.47 -12.94
CA PHE A 37 -12.98 -9.15 -13.45
C PHE A 37 -12.55 -8.87 -14.89
N PHE A 38 -11.48 -9.51 -15.38
CA PHE A 38 -11.11 -9.44 -16.79
C PHE A 38 -11.99 -10.34 -17.65
N TYR A 39 -12.36 -11.52 -17.16
CA TYR A 39 -13.20 -12.48 -17.88
C TYR A 39 -14.63 -11.94 -18.08
N PHE A 40 -15.27 -11.43 -17.02
CA PHE A 40 -16.60 -10.83 -17.11
C PHE A 40 -16.56 -9.35 -17.51
N LYS A 41 -16.12 -9.08 -18.74
CA LYS A 41 -16.11 -7.73 -19.33
C LYS A 41 -17.49 -7.06 -19.34
N SER A 42 -18.57 -7.86 -19.31
CA SER A 42 -19.97 -7.41 -19.28
C SER A 42 -20.37 -6.69 -17.97
N LEU A 43 -19.74 -6.98 -16.83
CA LEU A 43 -20.08 -6.39 -15.54
C LEU A 43 -19.39 -5.05 -15.26
N GLN A 44 -18.74 -4.41 -16.26
CA GLN A 44 -17.95 -3.17 -16.15
C GLN A 44 -18.78 -1.91 -15.79
N CYS A 45 -19.45 -1.94 -14.66
CA CYS A 45 -20.16 -0.81 -14.06
C CYS A 45 -19.15 0.13 -13.37
N SER A 46 -19.53 1.38 -13.07
CA SER A 46 -18.64 2.37 -12.41
C SER A 46 -18.04 1.86 -11.09
N ARG A 47 -18.71 0.91 -10.41
CA ARG A 47 -18.25 0.23 -9.19
C ARG A 47 -17.05 -0.68 -9.46
N LEU A 48 -17.05 -1.45 -10.56
CA LEU A 48 -15.97 -2.40 -10.86
C LEU A 48 -14.64 -1.70 -11.22
N ARG A 49 -14.68 -0.47 -11.74
CA ARG A 49 -13.44 0.32 -11.97
C ARG A 49 -12.72 0.68 -10.68
N VAL A 50 -13.46 1.09 -9.65
CA VAL A 50 -12.89 1.42 -8.33
C VAL A 50 -12.30 0.16 -7.69
N HIS A 51 -13.04 -0.93 -7.75
CA HIS A 51 -12.60 -2.19 -7.20
C HIS A 51 -11.36 -2.77 -7.90
N ARG A 52 -11.24 -2.61 -9.22
CA ARG A 52 -10.00 -2.94 -9.96
C ARG A 52 -8.80 -2.15 -9.42
N ASN A 53 -8.94 -0.85 -9.18
CA ASN A 53 -7.85 -0.02 -8.65
C ASN A 53 -7.47 -0.41 -7.22
N LEU A 54 -8.46 -0.78 -6.38
CA LEU A 54 -8.24 -1.32 -5.05
C LEU A 54 -7.45 -2.65 -5.10
N VAL A 55 -7.88 -3.59 -5.95
CA VAL A 55 -7.22 -4.90 -6.12
C VAL A 55 -5.76 -4.71 -6.58
N VAL A 56 -5.51 -3.78 -7.50
CA VAL A 56 -4.13 -3.46 -7.93
C VAL A 56 -3.29 -2.89 -6.79
N ALA A 57 -3.84 -1.97 -5.98
CA ALA A 57 -3.12 -1.43 -4.82
C ALA A 57 -2.79 -2.52 -3.78
N LEU A 58 -3.73 -3.44 -3.54
CA LEU A 58 -3.54 -4.59 -2.65
C LEU A 58 -2.50 -5.58 -3.18
N ILE A 59 -2.47 -5.84 -4.49
CA ILE A 59 -1.43 -6.67 -5.13
C ILE A 59 -0.04 -6.06 -4.88
N ILE A 60 0.12 -4.76 -5.13
CA ILE A 60 1.40 -4.07 -4.88
C ILE A 60 1.79 -4.16 -3.40
N HIS A 61 0.83 -3.96 -2.49
CA HIS A 61 1.07 -4.08 -1.05
C HIS A 61 1.54 -5.49 -0.65
N SER A 62 0.86 -6.53 -1.12
CA SER A 62 1.22 -7.94 -0.86
C SER A 62 2.58 -8.29 -1.49
N LEU A 63 2.88 -7.83 -2.71
CA LEU A 63 4.20 -8.03 -3.32
C LEU A 63 5.32 -7.40 -2.49
N MET A 64 5.11 -6.19 -1.96
CA MET A 64 6.11 -5.53 -1.10
C MET A 64 6.33 -6.29 0.21
N LEU A 65 5.29 -6.88 0.80
CA LEU A 65 5.42 -7.75 1.98
C LEU A 65 6.25 -9.01 1.66
N VAL A 66 6.01 -9.65 0.52
CA VAL A 66 6.80 -10.80 0.06
C VAL A 66 8.28 -10.43 -0.09
N ILE A 67 8.59 -9.29 -0.73
CA ILE A 67 9.96 -8.80 -0.93
C ILE A 67 10.68 -8.52 0.39
N ILE A 68 9.97 -8.02 1.40
CA ILE A 68 10.53 -7.74 2.73
C ILE A 68 10.77 -9.05 3.52
N SER A 69 9.85 -10.02 3.42
CA SER A 69 9.91 -11.27 4.17
C SER A 69 10.86 -12.31 3.59
N LEU A 70 11.05 -12.36 2.26
CA LEU A 70 11.93 -13.32 1.57
C LEU A 70 13.36 -13.40 2.13
N PRO A 71 14.12 -12.29 2.22
CA PRO A 71 15.51 -12.33 2.66
C PRO A 71 15.67 -12.57 4.17
N ILE A 72 14.57 -12.55 4.93
CA ILE A 72 14.58 -12.90 6.37
C ILE A 72 14.46 -14.42 6.55
N VAL A 73 13.78 -15.11 5.62
CA VAL A 73 13.57 -16.56 5.64
C VAL A 73 14.64 -17.30 4.83
N GLY A 74 15.09 -16.74 3.71
CA GLY A 74 16.02 -17.37 2.77
C GLY A 74 17.51 -17.29 3.10
N GLY A 75 17.89 -16.78 4.27
CA GLY A 75 19.29 -16.70 4.68
C GLY A 75 20.13 -15.63 3.94
N PRO A 76 21.45 -15.56 4.23
CA PRO A 76 22.36 -14.50 3.74
C PRO A 76 22.67 -14.54 2.24
N ASP A 77 22.25 -15.60 1.52
CA ASP A 77 22.59 -15.80 0.10
C ASP A 77 21.71 -15.00 -0.88
N ILE A 78 20.61 -14.41 -0.39
CA ILE A 78 19.76 -13.54 -1.20
C ILE A 78 20.32 -12.11 -1.14
N PRO A 79 20.53 -11.42 -2.30
CA PRO A 79 21.03 -10.04 -2.30
C PRO A 79 20.12 -9.15 -1.46
N SER A 80 20.60 -8.81 -0.27
CA SER A 80 19.78 -8.12 0.71
C SER A 80 19.52 -6.70 0.25
N TYR A 81 18.26 -6.34 0.02
CA TYR A 81 17.85 -4.94 -0.22
C TYR A 81 18.29 -4.01 0.93
N ARG A 82 18.68 -4.57 2.08
CA ARG A 82 19.25 -3.88 3.25
C ARG A 82 20.66 -3.34 3.01
N ASN A 83 21.43 -3.95 2.10
CA ASN A 83 22.77 -3.50 1.74
C ASN A 83 22.75 -2.15 1.01
N LEU A 84 21.62 -1.84 0.38
CA LEU A 84 21.47 -0.65 -0.42
C LEU A 84 20.45 0.30 0.21
N SER A 85 20.99 1.34 0.86
CA SER A 85 20.28 2.34 1.65
C SER A 85 19.08 2.98 0.93
N TRP A 86 19.21 3.24 -0.38
CA TRP A 86 18.12 3.80 -1.19
C TRP A 86 17.02 2.77 -1.50
N LEU A 87 17.36 1.50 -1.78
CA LEU A 87 16.36 0.46 -2.04
C LEU A 87 15.49 0.18 -0.82
N CYS A 88 16.10 0.00 0.35
CA CYS A 88 15.35 -0.22 1.59
C CYS A 88 14.36 0.92 1.88
N LYS A 89 14.80 2.17 1.72
CA LYS A 89 13.94 3.34 1.90
C LYS A 89 12.78 3.34 0.89
N THR A 90 13.07 3.04 -0.37
CA THR A 90 12.07 2.99 -1.43
C THR A 90 11.04 1.89 -1.20
N VAL A 91 11.45 0.66 -0.85
CA VAL A 91 10.54 -0.47 -0.59
C VAL A 91 9.57 -0.15 0.56
N VAL A 92 10.09 0.38 1.68
CA VAL A 92 9.24 0.78 2.81
C VAL A 92 8.26 1.90 2.42
N SER A 93 8.73 2.86 1.62
CA SER A 93 7.90 3.97 1.13
C SER A 93 6.78 3.46 0.21
N ILE A 94 7.10 2.55 -0.72
CA ILE A 94 6.11 1.95 -1.64
C ILE A 94 5.07 1.14 -0.86
N LYS A 95 5.48 0.36 0.14
CA LYS A 95 4.56 -0.40 0.99
C LYS A 95 3.54 0.53 1.68
N MET A 96 4.01 1.64 2.27
CA MET A 96 3.11 2.61 2.92
C MET A 96 2.21 3.32 1.93
N TYR A 97 2.73 3.65 0.74
CA TYR A 97 1.95 4.23 -0.34
C TYR A 97 0.82 3.29 -0.79
N ALA A 98 1.12 2.00 -1.00
CA ALA A 98 0.14 1.01 -1.41
C ALA A 98 -0.99 0.85 -0.37
N ALA A 99 -0.66 0.85 0.92
CA ALA A 99 -1.64 0.79 2.01
C ALA A 99 -2.55 2.05 2.08
N LEU A 100 -1.97 3.25 1.93
CA LEU A 100 -2.75 4.49 1.89
C LEU A 100 -3.67 4.54 0.66
N CYS A 101 -3.16 4.09 -0.48
CA CYS A 101 -3.90 3.97 -1.71
C CYS A 101 -5.11 3.04 -1.53
N SER A 102 -4.93 1.86 -0.93
CA SER A 102 -6.04 0.93 -0.70
C SER A 102 -7.11 1.51 0.24
N ILE A 103 -6.70 2.20 1.31
CA ILE A 103 -7.65 2.86 2.24
C ILE A 103 -8.44 3.94 1.53
N ASN A 104 -7.78 4.77 0.72
CA ASN A 104 -8.44 5.84 -0.02
C ASN A 104 -9.43 5.30 -1.06
N TRP A 105 -9.06 4.24 -1.80
CA TRP A 105 -9.98 3.63 -2.76
C TRP A 105 -11.21 3.00 -2.09
N MET A 106 -11.03 2.40 -0.90
CA MET A 106 -12.15 1.90 -0.09
C MET A 106 -13.06 3.04 0.39
N PHE A 107 -12.48 4.19 0.77
CA PHE A 107 -13.25 5.38 1.16
C PHE A 107 -14.06 5.94 -0.02
N VAL A 108 -13.45 6.06 -1.20
CA VAL A 108 -14.13 6.48 -2.44
C VAL A 108 -15.28 5.53 -2.79
N GLU A 109 -15.09 4.21 -2.64
CA GLU A 109 -16.16 3.22 -2.81
C GLU A 109 -17.33 3.46 -1.85
N GLY A 110 -17.04 3.75 -0.58
CA GLY A 110 -18.05 4.08 0.43
C GLY A 110 -18.84 5.34 0.12
N MET A 111 -18.17 6.43 -0.27
CA MET A 111 -18.85 7.68 -0.64
C MET A 111 -19.71 7.50 -1.90
N LEU A 112 -19.22 6.75 -2.89
CA LEU A 112 -19.98 6.44 -4.12
C LEU A 112 -21.25 5.64 -3.80
N LEU A 113 -21.18 4.67 -2.89
CA LEU A 113 -22.34 3.90 -2.46
C LEU A 113 -23.38 4.81 -1.79
N HIS A 114 -22.94 5.64 -0.83
CA HIS A 114 -23.81 6.56 -0.12
C HIS A 114 -24.53 7.52 -1.08
N SER A 115 -23.80 8.14 -2.02
CA SER A 115 -24.41 9.05 -2.99
C SER A 115 -25.36 8.37 -3.97
N ARG A 116 -25.12 7.12 -4.38
CA ARG A 116 -26.10 6.37 -5.19
C ARG A 116 -27.38 6.07 -4.42
N ILE A 117 -27.27 5.73 -3.13
CA ILE A 117 -28.43 5.48 -2.28
C ILE A 117 -29.25 6.76 -2.13
N THR A 118 -28.62 7.89 -1.78
CA THR A 118 -29.32 9.18 -1.65
C THR A 118 -30.00 9.61 -2.96
N THR A 119 -29.33 9.46 -4.09
CA THR A 119 -29.88 9.91 -5.39
C THR A 119 -31.04 9.04 -5.87
N ASN A 120 -31.01 7.74 -5.57
CA ASN A 120 -32.13 6.83 -5.80
C ASN A 120 -33.34 7.18 -4.92
N ILE A 121 -33.11 7.59 -3.67
CA ILE A 121 -34.18 7.97 -2.72
C ILE A 121 -34.80 9.33 -3.07
N PHE A 122 -34.02 10.28 -3.60
CA PHE A 122 -34.47 11.67 -3.80
C PHE A 122 -34.79 12.05 -5.25
N GLN A 123 -34.73 11.13 -6.23
CA GLN A 123 -35.01 11.37 -7.66
C GLN A 123 -34.39 12.67 -8.23
N LYS A 124 -33.19 13.05 -7.75
CA LYS A 124 -32.46 14.24 -8.20
C LYS A 124 -31.23 13.83 -8.99
N ASP A 125 -31.03 14.45 -10.15
CA ASP A 125 -29.86 14.21 -11.00
C ASP A 125 -28.57 14.51 -10.23
N ALA A 126 -27.81 13.46 -9.95
CA ALA A 126 -26.55 13.56 -9.23
C ALA A 126 -25.47 14.14 -10.14
N PRO A 127 -24.65 15.12 -9.69
CA PRO A 127 -23.48 15.54 -10.45
C PRO A 127 -22.37 14.48 -10.39
N PHE A 128 -22.51 13.41 -11.20
CA PHE A 128 -21.55 12.30 -11.30
C PHE A 128 -20.13 12.75 -11.63
N LYS A 129 -19.98 13.89 -12.33
CA LYS A 129 -18.69 14.48 -12.72
C LYS A 129 -17.89 15.01 -11.52
N LEU A 130 -18.53 15.63 -10.54
CA LEU A 130 -17.87 16.20 -9.35
C LEU A 130 -17.29 15.09 -8.46
N TYR A 131 -18.02 13.99 -8.31
CA TYR A 131 -17.57 12.81 -7.57
C TYR A 131 -16.37 12.12 -8.22
N TYR A 132 -16.34 12.05 -9.54
CA TYR A 132 -15.20 11.52 -10.30
C TYR A 132 -13.97 12.45 -10.20
N LEU A 133 -14.21 13.77 -10.16
CA LEU A 133 -13.17 14.80 -9.99
C LEU A 133 -12.57 14.81 -8.58
N ILE A 134 -13.36 14.57 -7.53
CA ILE A 134 -12.84 14.42 -6.16
C ILE A 134 -11.97 13.16 -6.04
N GLY A 135 -12.40 12.03 -6.62
CA GLY A 135 -11.64 10.78 -6.58
C GLY A 135 -10.28 10.82 -7.30
N TRP A 136 -10.13 11.66 -8.33
CA TRP A 136 -8.90 11.79 -9.12
C TRP A 136 -8.08 13.06 -8.81
N GLY A 137 -8.72 14.20 -8.55
CA GLY A 137 -8.10 15.53 -8.53
C GLY A 137 -7.55 15.97 -7.17
N THR A 138 -8.23 15.65 -6.05
CA THR A 138 -7.76 16.03 -4.70
C THR A 138 -6.93 14.93 -4.04
N VAL A 139 -7.16 13.69 -4.44
CA VAL A 139 -6.51 12.49 -3.90
C VAL A 139 -5.06 12.33 -4.37
N CYS A 140 -4.75 12.66 -5.63
CA CYS A 140 -3.42 12.44 -6.22
C CYS A 140 -2.28 13.19 -5.49
N PRO A 141 -2.38 14.50 -5.19
CA PRO A 141 -1.32 15.21 -4.46
C PRO A 141 -1.17 14.74 -3.01
N ILE A 142 -2.26 14.34 -2.34
CA ILE A 142 -2.24 13.88 -0.94
C ILE A 142 -1.63 12.47 -0.85
N ILE A 143 -2.04 11.55 -1.73
CA ILE A 143 -1.51 10.19 -1.80
C ILE A 143 -0.01 10.17 -2.12
N ILE A 144 0.49 11.10 -2.91
CA ILE A 144 1.93 11.19 -3.22
C ILE A 144 2.69 11.90 -2.08
N ARG A 145 2.17 13.02 -1.55
CA ARG A 145 2.90 13.82 -0.55
C ARG A 145 2.94 13.19 0.84
N ILE A 146 1.86 12.57 1.30
CA ILE A 146 1.75 12.02 2.66
C ILE A 146 2.76 10.88 2.95
N PRO A 147 2.88 9.83 2.13
CA PRO A 147 3.87 8.77 2.37
C PRO A 147 5.31 9.24 2.17
N VAL A 148 5.57 10.22 1.29
CA VAL A 148 6.89 10.85 1.15
C VAL A 148 7.24 11.69 2.39
N LEU A 149 6.25 12.38 2.97
CA LEU A 149 6.43 13.11 4.22
C LEU A 149 6.62 12.15 5.41
N ILE A 150 5.79 11.11 5.53
CA ILE A 150 5.87 10.11 6.59
C ILE A 150 7.18 9.32 6.52
N SER A 151 7.65 8.92 5.33
CA SER A 151 8.96 8.26 5.19
C SER A 151 10.11 9.19 5.58
N LYS A 152 10.04 10.49 5.27
CA LYS A 152 11.00 11.50 5.75
C LYS A 152 10.93 11.68 7.28
N LEU A 153 9.73 11.71 7.86
CA LEU A 153 9.53 11.87 9.31
C LEU A 153 9.96 10.62 10.11
N LEU A 154 9.61 9.42 9.64
CA LEU A 154 10.04 8.16 10.26
C LEU A 154 11.56 7.98 10.15
N GLN A 155 12.16 8.35 9.02
CA GLN A 155 13.62 8.31 8.89
C GLN A 155 14.28 9.35 9.82
N LYS A 156 13.74 10.56 9.94
CA LYS A 156 14.22 11.55 10.93
C LYS A 156 14.13 11.00 12.35
N ASN A 157 12.96 10.50 12.76
CA ASN A 157 12.76 9.99 14.12
C ASN A 157 13.65 8.78 14.43
N HIS A 158 13.81 7.84 13.50
CA HIS A 158 14.69 6.68 13.72
C HIS A 158 16.17 7.07 13.73
N VAL A 159 16.62 7.95 12.83
CA VAL A 159 18.01 8.45 12.82
C VAL A 159 18.30 9.28 14.06
N VAL A 160 17.37 10.15 14.49
CA VAL A 160 17.50 10.92 15.73
C VAL A 160 17.61 10.00 16.93
N LYS A 161 16.78 8.95 17.02
CA LYS A 161 16.82 8.00 18.14
C LYS A 161 18.15 7.24 18.21
N VAL A 162 18.68 6.76 17.07
CA VAL A 162 19.99 6.11 16.99
C VAL A 162 21.13 7.09 17.31
N SER A 163 21.02 8.35 16.87
CA SER A 163 22.02 9.39 17.14
C SER A 163 22.07 9.78 18.60
N LEU A 164 20.92 9.79 19.29
CA LEU A 164 20.85 10.04 20.74
C LEU A 164 21.41 8.87 21.55
N ILE A 165 21.11 7.62 21.17
CA ILE A 165 21.68 6.44 21.85
C ILE A 165 23.21 6.41 21.71
N LYS A 166 23.75 6.79 20.54
CA LYS A 166 25.20 6.88 20.32
C LYS A 166 25.86 8.11 20.97
N LYS A 167 25.07 9.08 21.43
CA LYS A 167 25.57 10.27 22.14
C LYS A 167 25.53 10.09 23.67
N TYR A 168 24.76 9.12 24.16
CA TYR A 168 24.58 8.78 25.58
C TYR A 168 25.19 7.42 25.97
N SER A 169 25.92 6.78 25.05
CA SER A 169 26.75 5.59 25.26
C SER A 169 28.18 5.90 24.86
#